data_AF-A0A8B9GH55-F1
#
_entry.id   AF-A0A8B9GH55-F1
#
_cell.length_a   1.000
_cell.length_b   1.000
_cell.length_c   1.000
_cell.angle_alpha   90.00
_cell.angle_beta   90.00
_cell.angle_gamma   90.00
#
_symmetry.space_group_name_H-M   'P 1'
#
loop_
_entity.id
_entity.type
_entity.pdbx_description
1 polymer ?
#
loop_
_entity_poly.entity_id
_entity_poly.type
_entity_poly.pdbx_seq_one_letter_code
_entity_poly.pdbx_strand_id
1 'polypeptide(L)'
;GRRFLYGTVSLCGVFGAGTLVTVLGQPKVAPTVHLFPPSSDQITNEGKATLVCLLGDFYPSALQVTWMADGKILSSGVETTQALRQTNNKYTAGSYLTLSVPDWMKYESYTCKVTHEAGNVEKSLNRSQCS
;
A
#
# COMPACT_ATOMS: atom_id res chain seq x y z
N GLY A 1 -4.59 70.22 12.56
CA GLY A 1 -4.39 68.76 12.64
C GLY A 1 -5.42 68.05 11.80
N ARG A 2 -5.01 67.17 10.89
CA ARG A 2 -5.85 66.12 10.29
C ARG A 2 -4.97 64.89 10.07
N ARG A 3 -5.26 63.81 10.79
CA ARG A 3 -4.67 62.48 10.61
C ARG A 3 -5.40 61.82 9.44
N PHE A 4 -4.67 61.28 8.47
CA PHE A 4 -5.20 60.27 7.55
C PHE A 4 -4.70 58.91 8.01
N LEU A 5 -5.63 58.02 8.36
CA LEU A 5 -5.34 56.65 8.79
C LEU A 5 -4.99 55.81 7.56
N TYR A 6 -3.83 55.16 7.61
CA TYR A 6 -3.45 54.09 6.69
C TYR A 6 -4.41 52.90 6.85
N GLY A 7 -5.07 52.49 5.76
CA GLY A 7 -5.78 51.22 5.68
C GLY A 7 -5.04 50.29 4.73
N THR A 8 -4.23 49.38 5.26
CA THR A 8 -3.67 48.28 4.46
C THR A 8 -4.79 47.31 4.09
N VAL A 9 -5.13 47.23 2.80
CA VAL A 9 -6.02 46.19 2.28
C VAL A 9 -5.30 44.85 2.42
N SER A 10 -5.81 43.97 3.28
CA SER A 10 -5.32 42.59 3.38
C SER A 10 -5.80 41.80 2.16
N LEU A 11 -4.86 41.43 1.28
CA LEU A 11 -5.10 40.64 0.07
C LEU A 11 -4.85 39.13 0.28
N CYS A 12 -4.96 38.63 1.51
CA CYS A 12 -4.75 37.21 1.78
C CYS A 12 -6.09 36.45 1.74
N GLY A 13 -6.39 35.81 0.61
CA GLY A 13 -7.49 34.85 0.54
C GLY A 13 -7.14 33.61 1.37
N VAL A 14 -7.93 33.32 2.40
CA VAL A 14 -7.75 32.12 3.24
C VAL A 14 -8.67 31.02 2.74
N PHE A 15 -8.10 29.86 2.40
CA PHE A 15 -8.90 28.65 2.15
C PHE A 15 -9.23 27.96 3.49
N GLY A 16 -10.46 27.47 3.63
CA GLY A 16 -10.87 26.65 4.79
C GLY A 16 -10.30 25.23 4.75
N ALA A 17 -10.56 24.44 5.79
CA ALA A 17 -10.03 23.08 5.94
C ALA A 17 -10.54 22.05 4.89
N GLY A 18 -11.58 22.39 4.14
CA GLY A 18 -12.22 21.48 3.19
C GLY A 18 -13.09 20.41 3.85
N THR A 19 -13.69 19.54 3.04
CA THR A 19 -14.50 18.40 3.50
C THR A 19 -14.22 17.21 2.62
N LEU A 20 -13.89 16.07 3.23
CA LEU A 20 -13.76 14.81 2.51
C LEU A 20 -15.16 14.29 2.16
N VAL A 21 -15.43 14.14 0.87
CA VAL A 21 -16.68 13.56 0.36
C VAL A 21 -16.42 12.13 -0.09
N THR A 22 -17.23 11.19 0.40
CA THR A 22 -17.23 9.79 -0.06
C THR A 22 -18.53 9.51 -0.78
N VAL A 23 -18.44 8.94 -1.99
CA VAL A 23 -19.63 8.55 -2.77
C VAL A 23 -20.16 7.23 -2.23
N LEU A 24 -21.42 7.22 -1.77
CA LEU A 24 -22.09 5.99 -1.31
C LEU A 24 -22.75 5.27 -2.49
N GLY A 25 -22.84 3.94 -2.43
CA GLY A 25 -23.60 3.13 -3.40
C GLY A 25 -22.80 2.58 -4.59
N GLN A 26 -21.50 2.89 -4.71
CA GLN A 26 -20.64 2.17 -5.65
C GLN A 26 -20.49 0.70 -5.18
N PRO A 27 -20.58 -0.30 -6.08
CA PRO A 27 -20.38 -1.69 -5.72
C PRO A 27 -19.02 -1.92 -5.08
N LYS A 28 -19.01 -2.65 -3.97
CA LYS A 28 -17.78 -3.08 -3.31
C LYS A 28 -17.07 -4.13 -4.18
N VAL A 29 -15.76 -4.00 -4.32
CA VAL A 29 -14.94 -4.89 -5.15
C VAL A 29 -13.69 -5.26 -4.36
N ALA A 30 -13.46 -6.57 -4.19
CA ALA A 30 -12.28 -7.10 -3.53
C ALA A 30 -11.03 -6.90 -4.41
N PRO A 31 -9.83 -6.76 -3.81
CA PRO A 31 -8.61 -6.54 -4.56
C PRO A 31 -8.19 -7.76 -5.37
N THR A 32 -7.75 -7.51 -6.59
CA THR A 32 -6.88 -8.44 -7.31
C THR A 32 -5.48 -8.37 -6.70
N VAL A 33 -4.92 -9.52 -6.33
CA VAL A 33 -3.62 -9.60 -5.65
C VAL A 33 -2.61 -10.33 -6.52
N HIS A 34 -1.48 -9.68 -6.78
CA HIS A 34 -0.31 -10.25 -7.45
C HIS A 34 0.89 -10.21 -6.51
N LEU A 35 1.48 -11.37 -6.25
CA LEU A 35 2.62 -11.51 -5.35
C LEU A 35 3.85 -11.92 -6.16
N PHE A 36 4.95 -11.20 -5.97
CA PHE A 36 6.21 -11.42 -6.68
C PHE A 36 7.34 -11.75 -5.69
N PRO A 37 8.22 -12.71 -6.03
CA PRO A 37 9.42 -12.99 -5.26
C PRO A 37 10.43 -11.85 -5.38
N PRO A 38 11.47 -11.82 -4.53
CA PRO A 38 12.62 -10.94 -4.73
C PRO A 38 13.30 -11.23 -6.07
N SER A 39 13.89 -10.20 -6.69
CA SER A 39 14.67 -10.42 -7.90
C SER A 39 16.01 -11.07 -7.58
N SER A 40 16.49 -11.94 -8.48
CA SER A 40 17.77 -12.62 -8.32
C SER A 40 18.93 -11.62 -8.17
N ASP A 41 18.91 -10.53 -8.95
CA ASP A 41 19.93 -9.47 -8.88
C ASP A 41 19.98 -8.78 -7.52
N GLN A 42 18.83 -8.55 -6.88
CA GLN A 42 18.78 -7.94 -5.55
C GLN A 42 19.41 -8.87 -4.50
N ILE A 43 19.16 -10.18 -4.62
CA ILE A 43 19.73 -11.18 -3.71
C ILE A 43 21.24 -11.27 -3.89
N THR A 44 21.72 -11.39 -5.14
CA THR A 44 23.13 -11.65 -5.44
C THR A 44 24.02 -10.41 -5.33
N ASN A 45 23.54 -9.26 -5.77
CA ASN A 45 24.37 -8.05 -5.88
C ASN A 45 24.12 -7.04 -4.74
N GLU A 46 22.91 -6.98 -4.18
CA GLU A 46 22.56 -6.00 -3.13
C GLU A 46 22.48 -6.61 -1.73
N GLY A 47 22.51 -7.95 -1.63
CA GLY A 47 22.42 -8.65 -0.34
C GLY A 47 21.08 -8.44 0.38
N LYS A 48 20.01 -8.16 -0.37
CA LYS A 48 18.66 -7.89 0.15
C LYS A 48 17.61 -8.69 -0.60
N ALA A 49 16.45 -8.90 0.03
CA ALA A 49 15.35 -9.63 -0.57
C ALA A 49 14.04 -8.86 -0.32
N THR A 50 13.42 -8.31 -1.35
CA THR A 50 12.15 -7.59 -1.25
C THR A 50 11.05 -8.34 -2.01
N LEU A 51 10.04 -8.80 -1.27
CA LEU A 51 8.79 -9.29 -1.87
C LEU A 51 7.87 -8.12 -2.20
N VAL A 52 7.10 -8.26 -3.29
CA VAL A 52 6.16 -7.22 -3.76
C VAL A 52 4.76 -7.80 -3.87
N CYS A 53 3.79 -7.19 -3.20
CA CYS A 53 2.37 -7.50 -3.30
C CYS A 53 1.62 -6.32 -3.92
N LEU A 54 1.22 -6.46 -5.19
CA LEU A 54 0.45 -5.46 -5.91
C LEU A 54 -1.06 -5.73 -5.75
N LEU A 55 -1.79 -4.68 -5.39
CA LEU A 55 -3.23 -4.68 -5.12
C LEU A 55 -3.91 -3.82 -6.16
N GLY A 56 -4.81 -4.41 -6.95
CA GLY A 56 -5.48 -3.73 -8.05
C GLY A 56 -6.99 -3.78 -7.96
N ASP A 57 -7.63 -2.79 -8.58
CA ASP A 57 -9.06 -2.79 -8.90
C ASP A 57 -10.00 -3.05 -7.71
N PHE A 58 -9.68 -2.52 -6.53
CA PHE A 58 -10.53 -2.63 -5.35
C PHE A 58 -11.33 -1.36 -5.06
N TYR A 59 -12.45 -1.51 -4.37
CA TYR A 59 -13.25 -0.40 -3.86
C TYR A 59 -14.05 -0.83 -2.63
N PRO A 60 -14.10 -0.04 -1.55
CA PRO A 60 -13.48 1.28 -1.32
C PRO A 60 -12.00 1.17 -1.00
N SER A 61 -11.34 2.31 -0.76
CA SER A 61 -9.89 2.42 -0.60
C SER A 61 -9.30 1.78 0.67
N ALA A 62 -10.11 1.56 1.70
CA ALA A 62 -9.62 1.04 2.97
C ALA A 62 -9.34 -0.47 2.88
N LEU A 63 -8.09 -0.85 3.17
CA LEU A 63 -7.66 -2.25 3.28
C LEU A 63 -6.55 -2.39 4.33
N GLN A 64 -6.29 -3.62 4.74
CA GLN A 64 -5.16 -3.98 5.58
C GLN A 64 -4.37 -5.11 4.94
N VAL A 65 -3.05 -4.97 4.87
CA VAL A 65 -2.15 -6.03 4.41
C VAL A 65 -1.44 -6.65 5.60
N THR A 66 -1.36 -7.98 5.63
CA THR A 66 -0.61 -8.76 6.61
C THR A 66 0.32 -9.70 5.87
N TRP A 67 1.61 -9.62 6.19
CA TRP A 67 2.61 -10.53 5.67
C TRP A 67 2.80 -11.70 6.62
N MET A 68 2.99 -12.90 6.06
CA MET A 68 3.30 -14.10 6.84
C MET A 68 4.43 -14.88 6.18
N ALA A 69 5.24 -15.56 7.00
CA ALA A 69 6.23 -16.54 6.58
C ALA A 69 6.00 -17.86 7.33
N ASP A 70 5.76 -18.96 6.59
CA ASP A 70 5.33 -20.26 7.12
C ASP A 70 4.22 -20.14 8.19
N GLY A 71 3.24 -19.27 7.93
CA GLY A 71 2.10 -19.00 8.81
C GLY A 71 2.37 -18.05 9.99
N LYS A 72 3.60 -17.57 10.17
CA LYS A 72 3.95 -16.58 11.22
C LYS A 72 3.85 -15.17 10.69
N ILE A 73 3.16 -14.29 11.40
CA ILE A 73 3.01 -12.88 11.02
C ILE A 73 4.36 -12.16 11.05
N LEU A 74 4.64 -11.40 9.99
CA LEU A 74 5.79 -10.51 9.86
C LEU A 74 5.30 -9.05 9.86
N SER A 75 5.92 -8.22 10.69
CA SER A 75 5.66 -6.79 10.78
C SER A 75 6.87 -5.92 10.47
N SER A 76 8.09 -6.43 10.69
CA SER A 76 9.33 -5.71 10.38
C SER A 76 9.58 -5.68 8.87
N GLY A 77 10.02 -4.53 8.36
CA GLY A 77 10.34 -4.34 6.94
C GLY A 77 9.13 -4.30 6.01
N VAL A 78 7.93 -4.15 6.57
CA VAL A 78 6.67 -4.02 5.82
C VAL A 78 6.39 -2.55 5.54
N GLU A 79 6.26 -2.21 4.26
CA GLU A 79 5.86 -0.87 3.81
C GLU A 79 4.63 -1.02 2.91
N THR A 80 3.57 -0.26 3.17
CA THR A 80 2.34 -0.30 2.36
C THR A 80 1.97 1.11 1.91
N THR A 81 1.80 1.29 0.60
CA THR A 81 1.48 2.59 0.02
C THR A 81 0.03 2.99 0.36
N GLN A 82 -0.24 4.28 0.37
CA GLN A 82 -1.62 4.75 0.35
C GLN A 82 -2.32 4.29 -0.94
N ALA A 83 -3.60 3.96 -0.83
CA ALA A 83 -4.41 3.59 -1.98
C ALA A 83 -4.58 4.78 -2.95
N LEU A 84 -4.21 4.58 -4.20
CA LEU A 84 -4.33 5.57 -5.27
C LEU A 84 -5.55 5.26 -6.14
N ARG A 85 -6.37 6.27 -6.41
CA ARG A 85 -7.54 6.14 -7.29
C ARG A 85 -7.10 6.07 -8.76
N GLN A 86 -7.59 5.08 -9.47
CA GLN A 86 -7.34 4.83 -10.90
C GLN A 86 -8.45 5.46 -11.77
N THR A 87 -8.22 5.51 -13.09
CA THR A 87 -9.17 6.05 -14.07
C THR A 87 -10.48 5.27 -14.15
N ASN A 88 -10.49 4.00 -13.76
CA ASN A 88 -11.67 3.14 -13.68
C ASN A 88 -12.51 3.32 -12.40
N ASN A 89 -12.24 4.37 -11.60
CA ASN A 89 -12.90 4.67 -10.33
C ASN A 89 -12.69 3.62 -9.22
N LYS A 90 -11.69 2.77 -9.36
CA LYS A 90 -11.22 1.85 -8.32
C LYS A 90 -9.87 2.31 -7.77
N TYR A 91 -9.34 1.56 -6.82
CA TYR A 91 -8.09 1.84 -6.15
C TYR A 91 -7.03 0.80 -6.45
N THR A 92 -5.77 1.23 -6.39
CA THR A 92 -4.59 0.38 -6.39
C THR A 92 -3.69 0.74 -5.21
N ALA A 93 -2.93 -0.24 -4.72
CA ALA A 93 -1.91 -0.05 -3.69
C ALA A 93 -0.80 -1.09 -3.88
N GLY A 94 0.35 -0.85 -3.25
CA GLY A 94 1.45 -1.81 -3.16
C GLY A 94 1.82 -2.06 -1.70
N SER A 95 2.18 -3.29 -1.38
CA SER A 95 2.82 -3.64 -0.12
C SER A 95 4.14 -4.35 -0.40
N TYR A 96 5.17 -4.02 0.37
CA TYR A 96 6.53 -4.49 0.19
C TYR A 96 7.01 -5.10 1.50
N LEU A 97 7.65 -6.26 1.43
CA LEU A 97 8.30 -6.88 2.58
C LEU A 97 9.79 -7.03 2.26
N THR A 98 10.62 -6.25 2.95
CA THR A 98 12.07 -6.31 2.80
C THR A 98 12.70 -7.11 3.93
N LEU A 99 13.50 -8.11 3.56
CA LEU A 99 14.20 -9.03 4.45
C LEU A 99 15.69 -9.04 4.16
N SER A 100 16.47 -9.51 5.14
CA SER A 100 17.82 -9.97 4.89
C SER A 100 17.80 -11.26 4.04
N VAL A 101 18.85 -11.53 3.26
CA VAL A 101 18.94 -12.78 2.50
C VAL A 101 18.85 -14.03 3.41
N PRO A 102 19.49 -14.08 4.60
CA PRO A 102 19.30 -15.19 5.53
C PRO A 102 17.85 -15.38 5.98
N ASP A 103 17.12 -14.30 6.26
CA ASP A 103 15.71 -14.39 6.66
C ASP A 103 14.80 -14.81 5.51
N TRP A 104 15.11 -14.40 4.27
CA TRP A 104 14.44 -14.88 3.07
C TRP A 104 14.64 -16.39 2.87
N MET A 105 15.86 -16.88 3.11
CA MET A 105 16.20 -18.30 2.94
C MET A 105 15.70 -19.19 4.08
N LYS A 106 15.26 -18.60 5.20
CA LYS A 106 14.85 -19.31 6.41
C LYS A 106 13.50 -20.01 6.29
N TYR A 107 12.57 -19.43 5.53
CA TYR A 107 11.20 -19.92 5.39
C TYR A 107 10.96 -20.41 3.97
N GLU A 108 9.99 -21.30 3.80
CA GLU A 108 9.64 -21.83 2.49
C GLU A 108 8.51 -21.05 1.83
N SER A 109 7.48 -20.70 2.60
CA SER A 109 6.28 -20.03 2.09
C SER A 109 6.16 -18.61 2.61
N TYR A 110 5.83 -17.69 1.71
CA TYR A 110 5.51 -16.30 2.04
C TYR A 110 4.13 -15.93 1.53
N THR A 111 3.34 -15.30 2.38
CA THR A 111 1.94 -14.95 2.09
C THR A 111 1.71 -13.46 2.24
N CYS A 112 1.09 -12.85 1.24
CA CYS A 112 0.44 -11.55 1.33
C CYS A 112 -1.06 -11.76 1.54
N LYS A 113 -1.55 -11.45 2.75
CA LYS A 113 -2.97 -11.53 3.10
C LYS A 113 -3.56 -10.14 3.14
N VAL A 114 -4.67 -9.94 2.44
CA VAL A 114 -5.34 -8.66 2.29
C VAL A 114 -6.74 -8.77 2.89
N THR A 115 -7.02 -7.92 3.86
CA THR A 115 -8.33 -7.76 4.47
C THR A 115 -9.00 -6.54 3.87
N HIS A 116 -10.16 -6.75 3.25
CA HIS A 116 -10.94 -5.70 2.59
C HIS A 116 -12.43 -5.95 2.83
N GLU A 117 -13.23 -4.89 2.90
CA GLU A 117 -14.65 -5.02 3.24
C GLU A 117 -15.49 -5.76 2.20
N ALA A 118 -15.01 -5.90 0.96
CA ALA A 118 -15.64 -6.71 -0.08
C ALA A 118 -15.22 -8.19 -0.02
N GLY A 119 -14.19 -8.53 0.78
CA GLY A 119 -13.68 -9.89 0.91
C GLY A 119 -12.19 -9.95 1.20
N ASN A 120 -11.78 -11.01 1.88
CA ASN A 120 -10.36 -11.27 2.18
C ASN A 120 -9.73 -12.07 1.05
N VAL A 121 -8.53 -11.68 0.63
CA VAL A 121 -7.77 -12.35 -0.44
C VAL A 121 -6.37 -12.61 0.05
N GLU A 122 -5.85 -13.80 -0.21
CA GLU A 122 -4.47 -14.14 0.09
C GLU A 122 -3.77 -14.76 -1.11
N LYS A 123 -2.48 -14.47 -1.24
CA LYS A 123 -1.59 -15.10 -2.21
C LYS A 123 -0.34 -15.55 -1.48
N SER A 124 0.08 -16.77 -1.80
CA SER A 124 1.31 -17.35 -1.29
C SER A 124 2.24 -17.69 -2.43
N LEU A 125 3.54 -17.57 -2.19
CA LEU A 125 4.57 -18.13 -3.03
C LEU A 125 5.46 -19.04 -2.19
N ASN A 126 6.08 -20.01 -2.85
CA ASN A 126 7.09 -20.86 -2.25
C ASN A 126 8.44 -20.51 -2.87
N ARG A 127 9.43 -20.26 -2.03
CA ARG A 127 10.77 -19.86 -2.43
C ARG A 127 11.40 -20.85 -3.41
N SER A 128 11.18 -22.15 -3.22
CA SER A 128 11.72 -23.20 -4.10
C SER A 128 11.11 -23.23 -5.50
N GLN A 129 10.00 -22.51 -5.74
CA GLN A 129 9.35 -22.42 -7.05
C GLN A 129 9.78 -21.15 -7.82
N CYS A 130 10.62 -20.33 -7.21
CA CYS A 130 11.10 -19.06 -7.76
C CYS A 130 12.59 -19.11 -8.14
N SER A 131 13.21 -20.31 -8.14
CA SER A 131 14.62 -20.56 -8.46
C SER A 131 14.85 -20.95 -9.92
#